data_AF-A0A351SD05-F1
#
_entry.id   AF-A0A351SD05-F1
#
_cell.length_a   1.000
_cell.length_b   1.000
_cell.length_c   1.000
_cell.angle_alpha   90.00
_cell.angle_beta   90.00
_cell.angle_gamma   90.00
#
_symmetry.space_group_name_H-M   'P 1'
#
loop_
_entity.id
_entity.type
_entity.pdbx_description
1 polymer ?
#
loop_
_entity_poly.entity_id
_entity_poly.type
_entity_poly.pdbx_seq_one_letter_code
_entity_poly.pdbx_strand_id
1 'polypeptide(L)'
;TVLNYIQQNLSTPLDVDKLVKLACMSRSRLYNEFKKKVGCSPNELHQQLRLKAAAKQLEQGERVTSVCYSLGFSCPSHFSRRFRHFFGQTPRTYRQNALQKSAHKPYPLGVNN
;
A
#
# COMPACT_ATOMS: atom_id res chain seq x y z
N THR A 1 1.41 19.66 -1.11
CA THR A 1 0.80 19.43 0.21
C THR A 1 1.42 18.20 0.86
N VAL A 2 1.28 18.03 2.18
CA VAL A 2 1.76 16.85 2.94
C VAL A 2 1.25 15.53 2.32
N LEU A 3 -0.02 15.48 1.92
CA LEU A 3 -0.62 14.32 1.25
C LEU A 3 0.09 13.94 -0.03
N ASN A 4 0.31 14.91 -0.93
CA ASN A 4 0.99 14.66 -2.20
C ASN A 4 2.42 14.15 -1.97
N TYR A 5 3.14 14.72 -0.99
CA TYR A 5 4.48 14.23 -0.66
C TYR A 5 4.46 12.75 -0.22
N ILE A 6 3.52 12.36 0.64
CA ILE A 6 3.37 10.96 1.06
C ILE A 6 3.08 10.05 -0.14
N GLN A 7 2.16 10.45 -1.04
CA GLN A 7 1.76 9.65 -2.20
C GLN A 7 2.91 9.42 -3.21
N GLN A 8 3.80 10.40 -3.36
CA GLN A 8 4.94 10.32 -4.29
C GLN A 8 6.15 9.57 -3.71
N ASN A 9 6.20 9.35 -2.39
CA ASN A 9 7.38 8.81 -1.71
C ASN A 9 7.04 7.52 -0.94
N LEU A 10 6.51 6.51 -1.64
CA LEU A 10 6.10 5.24 -1.00
C LEU A 10 7.25 4.25 -0.79
N SER A 11 8.29 4.31 -1.62
CA SER A 11 9.45 3.40 -1.55
C SER A 11 10.49 3.81 -0.51
N THR A 12 10.40 5.03 0.02
CA THR A 12 11.34 5.56 1.00
C THR A 12 10.66 5.76 2.37
N PRO A 13 11.43 5.67 3.48
CA PRO A 13 10.94 6.08 4.78
C PRO A 13 10.47 7.54 4.76
N LEU A 14 9.41 7.83 5.50
CA LEU A 14 8.81 9.15 5.52
C LEU A 14 9.72 10.14 6.28
N ASP A 15 10.19 11.17 5.57
CA ASP A 15 10.97 12.25 6.15
C ASP A 15 10.04 13.24 6.87
N VAL A 16 9.98 13.12 8.20
CA VAL A 16 9.10 13.94 9.01
C VAL A 16 9.56 15.40 9.08
N ASP A 17 10.85 15.69 8.99
CA ASP A 17 11.36 17.06 8.99
C ASP A 17 10.94 17.78 7.72
N LYS A 18 10.95 17.07 6.59
CA LYS A 18 10.39 17.58 5.34
C LYS A 18 8.88 17.83 5.43
N LEU A 19 8.12 16.97 6.12
CA LEU A 19 6.69 17.21 6.33
C LEU A 19 6.41 18.45 7.18
N VAL A 20 7.16 18.63 8.26
CA VAL A 20 7.07 19.79 9.17
C VAL A 20 7.34 21.08 8.39
N LYS A 21 8.38 21.10 7.57
CA LYS A 21 8.70 22.22 6.67
C LYS A 21 7.59 22.49 5.65
N LEU A 22 7.05 21.45 5.02
CA LEU A 22 5.96 21.59 4.03
C LEU A 22 4.65 22.09 4.66
N ALA A 23 4.42 21.83 5.93
CA ALA A 23 3.21 22.21 6.64
C ALA A 23 3.33 23.55 7.38
N CYS A 24 4.53 24.12 7.52
CA CYS A 24 4.82 25.26 8.39
C CYS A 24 4.29 25.07 9.81
N MET A 25 4.43 23.86 10.35
CA MET A 25 3.90 23.46 11.66
C MET A 25 4.92 22.64 12.42
N SER A 26 4.92 22.74 13.75
CA SER A 26 5.63 21.78 14.59
C SER A 26 5.12 20.35 14.34
N ARG A 27 5.96 19.35 14.63
CA ARG A 27 5.62 17.93 14.43
C ARG A 27 4.31 17.54 15.10
N SER A 28 4.11 17.92 16.36
CA SER A 28 2.89 17.59 17.11
C SER A 28 1.65 18.24 16.49
N ARG A 29 1.73 19.51 16.09
CA ARG A 29 0.63 20.22 15.44
C ARG A 29 0.30 19.59 14.09
N LEU A 30 1.33 19.28 13.28
CA LEU A 30 1.16 18.56 12.02
C LEU A 30 0.41 17.23 12.22
N TYR A 31 0.86 16.39 13.15
CA TYR A 31 0.24 15.07 13.35
C TYR A 31 -1.21 15.18 13.84
N ASN A 32 -1.48 16.11 14.76
CA ASN A 32 -2.84 16.35 15.27
C ASN A 32 -3.76 16.87 14.16
N GLU A 33 -3.35 17.92 13.44
CA GLU A 33 -4.16 18.51 12.37
C GLU A 33 -4.33 17.55 11.18
N PHE A 34 -3.29 16.80 10.83
CA PHE A 34 -3.37 15.79 9.79
C PHE A 34 -4.34 14.67 10.20
N LYS A 35 -4.25 14.16 11.43
CA LYS A 35 -5.18 13.13 11.93
C LYS A 35 -6.63 13.62 11.98
N LYS A 36 -6.86 14.88 12.40
CA LYS A 36 -8.21 15.48 12.37
C LYS A 36 -8.79 15.57 10.95
N LYS A 37 -7.95 15.88 9.95
CA LYS A 37 -8.39 16.06 8.56
C LYS A 37 -8.49 14.76 7.77
N VAL A 38 -7.59 13.81 8.00
CA VAL A 38 -7.43 12.59 7.20
C VAL A 38 -7.94 11.35 7.93
N GLY A 39 -8.10 11.41 9.26
CA GLY A 39 -8.54 10.30 10.10
C GLY A 39 -7.42 9.41 10.63
N CYS A 40 -6.20 9.54 10.10
CA CYS A 40 -5.02 8.78 10.53
C CYS A 40 -3.76 9.65 10.52
N SER A 41 -2.68 9.19 11.15
CA SER A 41 -1.39 9.89 11.14
C SER A 41 -0.69 9.80 9.77
N PRO A 42 0.28 10.69 9.48
CA PRO A 42 1.06 10.63 8.25
C PRO A 42 1.73 9.26 8.00
N ASN A 43 2.28 8.64 9.06
CA ASN A 43 2.92 7.32 8.96
C ASN A 43 1.91 6.20 8.67
N GLU A 44 0.73 6.26 9.29
CA GLU A 44 -0.32 5.28 9.02
C GLU A 44 -0.79 5.39 7.57
N LEU A 45 -1.01 6.61 7.06
CA LEU A 45 -1.37 6.80 5.66
C LEU A 45 -0.28 6.26 4.72
N HIS A 46 0.99 6.58 4.97
CA HIS A 46 2.13 6.08 4.19
C HIS A 46 2.15 4.56 4.15
N GLN A 47 2.00 3.91 5.30
CA GLN A 47 1.95 2.46 5.42
C GLN A 47 0.76 1.87 4.64
N GLN A 48 -0.44 2.44 4.77
CA GLN A 48 -1.63 1.99 4.07
C GLN A 48 -1.48 2.12 2.55
N LEU A 49 -0.92 3.23 2.07
CA LEU A 49 -0.67 3.45 0.64
C LEU A 49 0.36 2.47 0.09
N ARG A 50 1.43 2.16 0.85
CA ARG A 50 2.39 1.10 0.48
C ARG A 50 1.71 -0.26 0.36
N LEU A 51 0.86 -0.64 1.31
CA LEU A 51 0.15 -1.92 1.25
C LEU A 51 -0.85 -1.96 0.08
N LYS A 52 -1.55 -0.87 -0.21
CA LYS A 52 -2.43 -0.76 -1.40
C LYS A 52 -1.65 -0.85 -2.70
N ALA A 53 -0.49 -0.22 -2.80
CA ALA A 53 0.40 -0.34 -3.96
C ALA A 53 0.91 -1.78 -4.12
N ALA A 54 1.25 -2.45 -3.01
CA ALA A 54 1.66 -3.85 -3.02
C ALA A 54 0.55 -4.75 -3.57
N ALA A 55 -0.69 -4.57 -3.14
CA ALA A 55 -1.82 -5.35 -3.63
C ALA A 55 -1.99 -5.23 -5.15
N LYS A 56 -1.88 -4.01 -5.70
CA LYS A 56 -1.94 -3.78 -7.15
C LYS A 56 -0.84 -4.52 -7.92
N GLN A 57 0.40 -4.49 -7.43
CA GLN A 57 1.51 -5.21 -8.07
C GLN A 57 1.31 -6.73 -7.98
N LEU A 58 0.83 -7.23 -6.84
CA LEU A 58 0.54 -8.66 -6.66
C LEU A 58 -0.61 -9.14 -7.57
N GLU A 59 -1.62 -8.30 -7.81
CA GLU A 59 -2.71 -8.56 -8.77
C GLU A 59 -2.20 -8.65 -10.21
N GLN A 60 -1.15 -7.91 -10.54
CA GLN A 60 -0.45 -7.98 -11.83
C GLN A 60 0.46 -9.20 -11.95
N GLY A 61 0.57 -10.03 -10.90
CA GLY A 61 1.36 -11.26 -10.90
C GLY A 61 2.79 -11.10 -10.41
N GLU A 62 3.19 -9.92 -9.96
CA GLU A 62 4.53 -9.67 -9.43
C GLU A 62 4.89 -10.59 -8.26
N ARG A 63 6.18 -10.91 -8.13
CA ARG A 63 6.65 -11.78 -7.05
C ARG A 63 6.61 -11.04 -5.71
N VAL A 64 6.15 -11.71 -4.66
CA VAL A 64 6.02 -11.14 -3.29
C VAL A 64 7.31 -10.47 -2.80
N THR A 65 8.46 -11.09 -3.06
CA THR A 65 9.78 -10.56 -2.67
C THR A 65 10.13 -9.28 -3.44
N SER A 66 9.88 -9.24 -4.75
CA SER A 66 10.09 -8.05 -5.57
C SER A 66 9.22 -6.87 -5.09
N VAL A 67 7.94 -7.12 -4.84
CA VAL A 67 6.98 -6.12 -4.33
C VAL A 67 7.39 -5.60 -2.95
N CYS A 68 7.86 -6.49 -2.07
CA CYS A 68 8.34 -6.12 -0.74
C CYS A 68 9.47 -5.07 -0.82
N TYR A 69 10.50 -5.35 -1.61
CA TYR A 69 11.67 -4.47 -1.72
C TYR A 69 11.39 -3.22 -2.55
N SER A 70 10.59 -3.31 -3.63
CA SER A 70 10.25 -2.14 -4.47
C SER A 70 9.52 -1.05 -3.68
N LEU A 71 8.78 -1.44 -2.65
CA LEU A 71 8.06 -0.54 -1.76
C LEU A 71 8.84 -0.18 -0.50
N GLY A 72 10.15 -0.48 -0.43
CA GLY A 72 11.03 -0.06 0.65
C GLY A 72 10.89 -0.85 1.95
N PHE A 73 10.30 -2.04 1.94
CA PHE A 73 10.33 -2.91 3.12
C PHE A 73 11.66 -3.65 3.15
N SER A 74 12.41 -3.50 4.25
CA SER A 74 13.68 -4.22 4.45
C SER A 74 13.48 -5.68 4.87
N CYS A 75 12.30 -6.04 5.36
CA CYS A 75 12.04 -7.35 5.96
C CYS A 75 10.74 -7.98 5.43
N PRO A 76 10.83 -9.08 4.66
CA PRO A 76 9.66 -9.78 4.11
C PRO A 76 8.65 -10.29 5.14
N SER A 77 9.13 -10.70 6.33
CA SER A 77 8.25 -11.18 7.40
C SER A 77 7.43 -10.03 8.02
N HIS A 78 8.05 -8.86 8.22
CA HIS A 78 7.34 -7.65 8.66
C HIS A 78 6.32 -7.20 7.61
N PHE A 79 6.71 -7.16 6.33
CA PHE A 79 5.80 -6.87 5.22
C PHE A 79 4.59 -7.83 5.22
N SER A 80 4.84 -9.14 5.29
CA SER A 80 3.78 -10.15 5.25
C SER A 80 2.80 -10.02 6.42
N ARG A 81 3.29 -9.74 7.64
CA ARG A 81 2.44 -9.49 8.82
C ARG A 81 1.58 -8.25 8.64
N ARG A 82 2.16 -7.15 8.17
CA ARG A 82 1.45 -5.89 7.92
C ARG A 82 0.41 -6.03 6.82
N PHE A 83 0.76 -6.70 5.73
CA PHE A 83 -0.16 -6.98 4.63
C PHE A 83 -1.34 -7.84 5.09
N ARG A 84 -1.08 -8.92 5.84
CA ARG A 84 -2.14 -9.76 6.40
C ARG A 84 -3.04 -8.99 7.35
N HIS A 85 -2.48 -8.15 8.20
CA HIS A 85 -3.28 -7.32 9.10
C HIS A 85 -4.20 -6.36 8.35
N PHE A 86 -3.75 -5.82 7.22
CA PHE A 86 -4.52 -4.84 6.44
C PHE A 86 -5.55 -5.48 5.48
N PHE A 87 -5.23 -6.62 4.85
CA PHE A 87 -6.08 -7.28 3.85
C PHE A 87 -6.75 -8.57 4.34
N GLY A 88 -6.48 -9.02 5.55
CA GLY A 88 -7.00 -10.27 6.10
C GLY A 88 -6.30 -11.55 5.62
N GLN A 89 -5.43 -11.46 4.60
CA GLN A 89 -4.73 -12.62 4.01
C GLN A 89 -3.28 -12.32 3.66
N THR A 90 -2.46 -13.37 3.51
CA THR A 90 -1.03 -13.19 3.21
C THR A 90 -0.82 -12.65 1.78
N PRO A 91 0.32 -11.96 1.50
CA PRO A 91 0.64 -11.51 0.14
C PRO A 91 0.62 -12.63 -0.90
N ARG A 92 1.12 -13.82 -0.53
CA ARG A 92 1.16 -15.01 -1.40
C ARG A 92 -0.25 -15.48 -1.75
N THR A 93 -1.12 -15.63 -0.75
CA THR A 93 -2.52 -16.01 -0.96
C THR A 93 -3.25 -14.95 -1.78
N TYR A 94 -3.00 -13.66 -1.52
CA TYR A 94 -3.59 -12.54 -2.27
C TYR A 94 -3.25 -12.60 -3.76
N ARG A 95 -1.96 -12.75 -4.08
CA ARG A 95 -1.49 -12.95 -5.45
C ARG A 95 -2.14 -14.15 -6.12
N GLN A 96 -2.17 -15.30 -5.43
CA GLN A 96 -2.75 -16.53 -5.99
C GLN A 96 -4.24 -16.36 -6.33
N ASN A 97 -5.01 -15.77 -5.41
CA ASN A 97 -6.44 -15.51 -5.62
C ASN A 97 -6.67 -14.53 -6.78
N ALA A 98 -5.83 -13.50 -6.90
CA ALA A 98 -5.93 -12.53 -7.98
C ALA A 98 -5.66 -13.17 -9.35
N LEU A 99 -4.61 -13.99 -9.46
CA LEU A 99 -4.26 -14.70 -10.70
C LEU A 99 -5.31 -15.74 -11.12
N GLN A 100 -5.97 -16.38 -10.16
CA GLN A 100 -7.08 -17.29 -10.43
C GLN A 100 -8.32 -16.55 -10.96
N LYS A 101 -8.65 -15.38 -10.40
CA LYS A 101 -9.75 -14.53 -10.90
C LYS A 101 -9.51 -14.05 -12.34
N SER A 102 -8.27 -13.71 -12.71
CA SER A 102 -7.95 -13.34 -14.09
C SER A 102 -8.03 -14.52 -15.07
N ALA A 103 -7.74 -15.74 -14.60
CA ALA A 103 -7.82 -16.95 -15.43
C ALA A 103 -9.26 -17.43 -15.67
N HIS A 104 -10.19 -17.12 -14.75
CA HIS A 104 -11.59 -17.53 -14.83
C HIS A 104 -12.52 -16.45 -15.43
N LYS A 105 -12.09 -15.75 -16.49
CA LYS A 105 -13.07 -15.04 -17.34
C LYS A 105 -14.01 -16.10 -17.91
N PRO A 106 -15.32 -16.12 -17.59
CA PRO A 106 -16.23 -17.07 -18.22
C PRO A 106 -16.18 -16.79 -19.72
N TYR A 107 -15.76 -17.81 -20.48
CA TYR A 107 -15.96 -17.80 -21.92
C TYR A 107 -17.43 -17.46 -22.18
N PRO A 108 -17.76 -16.51 -23.09
CA PRO A 108 -19.12 -16.43 -23.57
C PRO A 108 -19.40 -17.78 -24.22
N LEU A 109 -20.27 -18.58 -23.60
CA LEU A 109 -20.84 -19.77 -24.22
C LEU A 109 -21.71 -19.25 -25.37
N GLY A 110 -21.08 -19.06 -26.52
CA GLY A 110 -21.76 -19.16 -27.80
C GLY A 110 -22.25 -20.59 -27.91
N VAL A 111 -23.48 -20.83 -27.47
CA VAL A 111 -24.21 -22.04 -27.81
C VAL A 111 -25.47 -21.63 -28.55
N ASN A 112 -25.46 -21.98 -29.83
CA ASN A 112 -26.53 -21.79 -30.79
C ASN A 112 -27.82 -22.45 -30.30
N ASN A 113 -28.94 -21.74 -30.46
CA ASN A 113 -30.16 -22.31 -31.04
C ASN A 113 -30.95 -21.17 -31.69
#